data_AF-A0AAE4DW32-F1
#
_entry.id   AF-A0AAE4DW32-F1
#
_cell.length_a   1.000
_cell.length_b   1.000
_cell.length_c   1.000
_cell.angle_alpha   90.00
_cell.angle_beta   90.00
_cell.angle_gamma   90.00
#
_symmetry.space_group_name_H-M   'P 1'
#
loop_
_entity.id
_entity.type
_entity.pdbx_description
1 polymer ?
#
loop_
_entity_poly.entity_id
_entity_poly.type
_entity_poly.pdbx_seq_one_letter_code
_entity_poly.pdbx_strand_id
1 'polypeptide(L)'
;MKVIDGIRFNDSNESVVFNYYSWVELIKAIIVKYANKTEGEAERIVLASPLVRITENDYMSVALRSHESEYHWAMLIAYGDQF
;
A
#
# COMPACT_ATOMS: atom_id res chain seq x y z
N MET A 1 -2.87 9.00 -10.67
CA MET A 1 -3.51 8.29 -9.56
C MET A 1 -3.61 9.24 -8.38
N LYS A 2 -4.76 9.33 -7.71
CA LYS A 2 -4.93 10.22 -6.55
C LYS A 2 -4.72 9.40 -5.28
N VAL A 3 -3.52 9.47 -4.71
CA VAL A 3 -3.21 8.87 -3.41
C VAL A 3 -3.56 9.90 -2.33
N ILE A 4 -4.68 9.70 -1.64
CA ILE A 4 -5.21 10.61 -0.62
C ILE A 4 -5.72 9.83 0.58
N ASP A 5 -5.76 10.48 1.72
CA ASP A 5 -6.35 9.93 2.93
C ASP A 5 -7.86 10.12 2.99
N GLY A 6 -8.51 9.41 3.92
CA GLY A 6 -9.95 9.56 4.18
C GLY A 6 -10.86 8.97 3.10
N ILE A 7 -10.38 8.04 2.27
CA ILE A 7 -11.21 7.39 1.26
C ILE A 7 -12.19 6.45 1.98
N ARG A 8 -13.50 6.69 1.81
CA ARG A 8 -14.55 5.88 2.43
C ARG A 8 -15.05 4.83 1.46
N PHE A 9 -15.12 3.60 1.94
CA PHE A 9 -15.64 2.43 1.24
C PHE A 9 -16.82 1.91 2.03
N ASN A 10 -17.91 1.60 1.33
CA ASN A 10 -19.10 1.04 1.95
C ASN A 10 -19.34 -0.35 1.38
N ASP A 11 -19.66 -1.29 2.25
CA ASP A 11 -20.30 -2.56 1.92
C ASP A 11 -21.71 -2.56 2.53
N SER A 12 -22.51 -3.56 2.17
CA SER A 12 -23.92 -3.78 2.51
C SER A 12 -24.32 -3.37 3.93
N ASN A 13 -23.45 -3.56 4.94
CA ASN A 13 -23.69 -3.18 6.34
C ASN A 13 -22.52 -2.48 7.03
N GLU A 14 -21.38 -2.30 6.36
CA GLU A 14 -20.13 -1.83 6.98
C GLU A 14 -19.50 -0.69 6.18
N SER A 15 -18.76 0.18 6.86
CA SER A 15 -17.98 1.22 6.18
C SER A 15 -16.58 1.30 6.75
N VAL A 16 -15.59 1.37 5.86
CA VAL A 16 -14.18 1.50 6.21
C VAL A 16 -13.64 2.80 5.64
N VAL A 17 -12.81 3.47 6.42
CA VAL A 17 -12.04 4.63 5.97
C VAL A 17 -10.60 4.18 5.79
N PHE A 18 -10.08 4.32 4.57
CA PHE A 18 -8.71 3.99 4.25
C PHE A 18 -7.89 5.26 4.05
N ASN A 19 -6.78 5.36 4.77
CA ASN A 19 -5.82 6.46 4.66
C ASN A 19 -4.72 6.07 3.69
N TYR A 20 -5.00 6.21 2.39
CA TYR A 20 -4.14 5.65 1.36
C TYR A 20 -2.78 6.33 1.27
N TYR A 21 -2.73 7.66 1.43
CA TYR A 21 -1.47 8.39 1.44
C TYR A 21 -0.61 7.96 2.63
N SER A 22 -1.19 7.93 3.81
CA SER A 22 -0.50 7.47 5.02
C SER A 22 0.02 6.04 4.88
N TRP A 23 -0.78 5.13 4.31
CA TRP A 23 -0.37 3.75 4.08
C TRP A 23 0.79 3.66 3.06
N VAL A 24 0.73 4.40 1.94
CA VAL A 24 1.80 4.43 0.94
C VAL A 24 3.12 4.96 1.53
N GLU A 25 3.07 6.04 2.31
CA GLU A 25 4.26 6.61 2.96
C GLU A 25 4.85 5.65 4.00
N LEU A 26 4.00 4.93 4.73
CA LEU A 26 4.45 3.90 5.67
C LEU A 26 5.21 2.76 4.94
N ILE A 27 4.69 2.27 3.81
CA ILE A 27 5.36 1.27 2.99
C ILE A 27 6.72 1.77 2.50
N LYS A 28 6.79 3.01 1.98
CA LYS A 28 8.07 3.62 1.56
C LYS A 28 9.08 3.65 2.71
N ALA A 29 8.66 4.10 3.90
CA ALA A 29 9.53 4.19 5.07
C ALA A 29 10.06 2.82 5.52
N ILE A 30 9.23 1.77 5.47
CA ILE A 30 9.65 0.40 5.79
C ILE A 30 10.70 -0.08 4.77
N ILE A 31 10.49 0.16 3.48
CA ILE A 31 11.45 -0.22 2.43
C ILE A 31 12.80 0.48 2.65
N VAL A 32 12.79 1.78 2.94
CA VAL A 32 14.03 2.51 3.25
C VAL A 32 14.75 1.90 4.45
N LYS A 33 14.00 1.60 5.52
CA LYS A 33 14.58 1.08 6.76
C LYS A 33 15.08 -0.36 6.67
N TYR A 34 14.36 -1.24 5.99
CA TYR A 34 14.57 -2.69 6.06
C TYR A 34 15.07 -3.32 4.76
N ALA A 35 14.88 -2.68 3.60
CA ALA A 35 15.35 -3.19 2.30
C ALA A 35 16.61 -2.47 1.79
N ASN A 36 17.23 -1.62 2.62
CA ASN A 36 18.44 -0.86 2.30
C ASN A 36 18.35 -0.10 0.96
N LYS A 37 17.17 0.49 0.69
CA LYS A 37 16.92 1.31 -0.50
C LYS A 37 16.90 2.78 -0.12
N THR A 38 17.31 3.63 -1.06
CA THR A 38 17.15 5.08 -0.94
C THR A 38 15.67 5.47 -0.99
N GLU A 39 15.33 6.67 -0.49
CA GLU A 39 13.97 7.21 -0.57
C GLU A 39 13.45 7.26 -2.01
N GLY A 40 14.28 7.69 -2.97
CA GLY A 40 13.90 7.75 -4.38
C GLY A 40 13.70 6.37 -5.02
N GLU A 41 14.45 5.36 -4.60
CA GLU A 41 14.21 3.97 -5.03
C GLU A 41 12.92 3.43 -4.44
N ALA A 42 12.68 3.64 -3.14
CA ALA A 42 11.46 3.24 -2.46
C ALA A 42 10.24 3.89 -3.11
N GLU A 43 10.27 5.19 -3.38
CA GLU A 43 9.21 5.90 -4.07
C GLU A 43 8.93 5.28 -5.45
N ARG A 44 9.98 5.09 -6.26
CA ARG A 44 9.84 4.54 -7.62
C ARG A 44 9.19 3.14 -7.61
N ILE A 45 9.63 2.23 -6.73
CA ILE A 45 9.11 0.86 -6.73
C ILE A 45 7.71 0.76 -6.11
N VAL A 46 7.42 1.56 -5.08
CA VAL A 46 6.09 1.59 -4.45
C VAL A 46 5.07 2.15 -5.42
N LEU A 47 5.36 3.27 -6.09
CA LEU A 47 4.44 3.86 -7.06
C LEU A 47 4.28 3.02 -8.34
N ALA A 48 5.25 2.16 -8.65
CA ALA A 48 5.15 1.19 -9.75
C ALA A 48 4.35 -0.08 -9.37
N SER A 49 4.20 -0.39 -8.07
CA SER A 49 3.57 -1.61 -7.59
C SER A 49 2.09 -1.70 -7.98
N PRO A 50 1.62 -2.84 -8.51
CA PRO A 50 0.20 -3.09 -8.74
C PRO A 50 -0.65 -2.87 -7.49
N LEU A 51 -0.16 -3.23 -6.29
CA LEU A 51 -0.88 -3.04 -5.02
C LEU A 51 -1.23 -1.57 -4.76
N VAL A 52 -0.34 -0.67 -5.16
CA VAL A 52 -0.51 0.78 -5.02
C VAL A 52 -1.25 1.36 -6.23
N ARG A 53 -1.16 0.71 -7.39
CA ARG A 53 -1.80 1.16 -8.63
C ARG A 53 -3.24 0.68 -8.83
N ILE A 54 -3.73 -0.30 -8.06
CA ILE A 54 -5.12 -0.78 -8.13
C ILE A 54 -6.06 0.43 -7.99
N THR A 55 -6.83 0.65 -9.06
CA THR A 55 -7.76 1.77 -9.21
C THR A 55 -9.18 1.42 -8.79
N GLU A 56 -9.49 0.13 -8.59
CA GLU A 56 -10.74 -0.26 -7.98
C GLU A 56 -10.76 0.25 -6.53
N ASN A 57 -11.51 1.32 -6.31
CA ASN A 57 -11.79 1.80 -4.96
C ASN A 57 -13.06 1.12 -4.44
N ASP A 58 -13.04 -0.21 -4.35
CA ASP A 58 -14.09 -1.00 -3.71
C ASP A 58 -13.63 -1.59 -2.37
N TYR A 59 -14.58 -2.14 -1.61
CA TYR A 59 -14.30 -2.72 -0.31
C TYR A 59 -13.26 -3.86 -0.37
N MET A 60 -13.28 -4.65 -1.45
CA MET A 60 -12.35 -5.76 -1.65
C MET A 60 -10.91 -5.30 -1.82
N SER A 61 -10.67 -4.17 -2.48
CA SER A 61 -9.32 -3.63 -2.62
C SER A 61 -8.74 -3.13 -1.28
N VAL A 62 -9.58 -2.65 -0.37
CA VAL A 62 -9.17 -2.32 1.00
C VAL A 62 -8.88 -3.60 1.78
N ALA A 63 -9.79 -4.58 1.72
CA ALA A 63 -9.61 -5.87 2.38
C ALA A 63 -8.30 -6.55 1.96
N LEU A 64 -7.94 -6.49 0.66
CA LEU A 64 -6.67 -6.99 0.15
C LEU A 64 -5.47 -6.28 0.80
N ARG A 65 -5.45 -4.94 0.81
CA ARG A 65 -4.33 -4.16 1.37
C ARG A 65 -4.21 -4.30 2.88
N SER A 66 -5.30 -4.57 3.58
CA SER A 66 -5.34 -4.80 5.01
C SER A 66 -5.15 -6.27 5.41
N HIS A 67 -5.04 -7.19 4.45
CA HIS A 67 -4.94 -8.63 4.72
C HIS A 67 -3.61 -9.01 5.39
N GLU A 68 -2.52 -8.36 4.99
CA GLU A 68 -1.18 -8.59 5.53
C GLU A 68 -0.63 -7.32 6.18
N SER A 69 0.43 -7.49 6.98
CA SER A 69 1.15 -6.36 7.58
C SER A 69 1.83 -5.47 6.52
N GLU A 70 2.00 -4.20 6.84
CA GLU A 70 2.73 -3.26 5.98
C GLU A 70 4.19 -3.70 5.78
N TYR A 71 4.78 -4.39 6.75
CA TYR A 71 6.10 -4.99 6.60
C TYR A 71 6.12 -6.06 5.50
N HIS A 72 5.14 -6.97 5.51
CA HIS A 72 5.01 -7.99 4.49
C HIS A 72 4.85 -7.36 3.11
N TRP A 73 3.94 -6.39 2.95
CA TRP A 73 3.75 -5.70 1.67
C TRP A 73 5.00 -4.95 1.20
N ALA A 74 5.71 -4.30 2.12
CA ALA A 74 6.96 -3.60 1.81
C ALA A 74 8.03 -4.56 1.27
N MET A 75 8.21 -5.72 1.90
CA MET A 75 9.19 -6.70 1.43
C MET A 75 8.76 -7.36 0.12
N LEU A 76 7.46 -7.62 -0.06
CA LEU A 76 6.92 -8.11 -1.33
C LEU A 76 7.21 -7.14 -2.49
N ILE A 77 7.01 -5.85 -2.25
CA ILE A 77 7.30 -4.80 -3.23
C ILE A 77 8.81 -4.68 -3.50
N ALA A 78 9.64 -4.84 -2.46
CA ALA A 78 11.09 -4.67 -2.57
C ALA A 78 11.81 -5.85 -3.23
N TYR A 79 11.33 -7.08 -3.03
CA TYR A 79 12.03 -8.32 -3.38
C TYR A 79 11.20 -9.32 -4.21
N GLY A 80 9.88 -9.14 -4.34
CA GLY A 80 8.99 -10.09 -5.02
C GLY A 80 8.63 -11.30 -4.15
N ASP A 81 7.87 -12.27 -4.68
CA ASP A 81 7.22 -13.39 -3.93
C ASP A 81 8.15 -14.33 -3.13
N GLN A 82 9.47 -14.13 -3.13
CA GLN A 82 10.45 -15.02 -2.49
C GLN A 82 11.20 -14.38 -1.29
N PHE A 83 10.60 -13.37 -0.65
CA PHE A 83 11.19 -12.71 0.52
C PHE A 83 10.89 -13.41 1.85
#